data_AF-Q5JKX7-F1
#
_entry.id   AF-Q5JKX7-F1
#
_cell.length_a   1.000
_cell.length_b   1.000
_cell.length_c   1.000
_cell.angle_alpha   90.00
_cell.angle_beta   90.00
_cell.angle_gamma   90.00
#
_symmetry.space_group_name_H-M   'P 1'
#
loop_
_entity.id
_entity.type
_entity.pdbx_description
1 polymer ?
#
loop_
_entity_poly.entity_id
_entity_poly.type
_entity_poly.pdbx_seq_one_letter_code
_entity_poly.pdbx_strand_id
1 'polypeptide(L)'
;MDLSWLHPTYCLINCYLARYLYLEDMQLLPWGGKITSESLKFFSPIVIWTIFESTEHNHHVLHSAFVDYYKVWLELMDQAIKENNKATIARNQEEQHKYLTWRAEKDPGYPLLKKLIGESRAEDLVMEFLFEGVNTLGTKSFLDYFPEYARDDGSVNKKRSMIGKSFETRPWDANGEFIGDAEAQ
;
A
#
# COMPACT_ATOMS: atom_id res chain seq x y z
N MET A 1 -2.62 0.13 -7.07
CA MET A 1 -1.75 -1.06 -7.14
C MET A 1 -0.36 -0.65 -6.78
N ASP A 2 0.36 -1.47 -6.02
CA ASP A 2 1.70 -1.08 -5.61
C ASP A 2 2.60 -2.26 -5.25
N LEU A 3 3.91 -2.00 -5.29
CA LEU A 3 4.94 -2.78 -4.64
C LEU A 3 5.29 -2.08 -3.33
N SER A 4 4.47 -2.32 -2.30
CA SER A 4 4.71 -1.75 -0.97
C SER A 4 6.04 -2.26 -0.41
N TRP A 5 6.96 -1.35 -0.08
CA TRP A 5 8.35 -1.68 0.25
C TRP A 5 8.59 -1.87 1.75
N LEU A 6 9.56 -2.74 2.06
CA LEU A 6 10.26 -2.75 3.34
C LEU A 6 11.57 -1.94 3.27
N HIS A 7 12.19 -1.83 2.07
CA HIS A 7 13.34 -0.96 1.70
C HIS A 7 13.51 -0.89 0.17
N PRO A 8 13.87 0.26 -0.44
CA PRO A 8 14.01 0.38 -1.89
C PRO A 8 15.30 -0.28 -2.43
N THR A 9 15.18 -1.00 -3.55
CA THR A 9 16.32 -1.38 -4.43
C THR A 9 16.26 -0.56 -5.71
N TYR A 10 17.32 0.22 -5.98
CA TYR A 10 17.21 1.43 -6.80
C TYR A 10 17.06 1.22 -8.32
N CYS A 11 17.58 0.15 -8.92
CA CYS A 11 17.76 0.14 -10.38
C CYS A 11 16.49 -0.21 -11.18
N LEU A 12 15.79 -1.30 -10.83
CA LEU A 12 14.56 -1.72 -11.53
C LEU A 12 13.38 -0.78 -11.26
N ILE A 13 13.30 -0.23 -10.04
CA ILE A 13 12.28 0.75 -9.66
C ILE A 13 12.35 1.98 -10.55
N ASN A 14 13.55 2.50 -10.82
CA ASN A 14 13.73 3.70 -11.64
C ASN A 14 13.25 3.49 -13.08
N CYS A 15 13.46 2.29 -13.64
CA CYS A 15 12.96 1.97 -14.98
C CYS A 15 11.43 1.96 -15.02
N TYR A 16 10.79 1.39 -13.99
CA TYR A 16 9.34 1.36 -13.90
C TYR A 16 8.75 2.74 -13.60
N LEU A 17 9.43 3.54 -12.77
CA LEU A 17 9.03 4.91 -12.46
C LEU A 17 8.95 5.76 -13.72
N ALA A 18 9.95 5.71 -14.59
CA ALA A 18 9.93 6.43 -15.87
C ALA A 18 8.72 6.01 -16.74
N ARG A 19 8.39 4.72 -16.76
CA ARG A 19 7.24 4.20 -17.51
C ARG A 19 5.91 4.64 -16.88
N TYR A 20 5.79 4.61 -15.56
CA TYR A 20 4.59 5.06 -14.86
C TYR A 20 4.34 6.55 -15.08
N LEU A 21 5.38 7.39 -14.91
CA LEU A 21 5.30 8.83 -15.18
C LEU A 21 4.84 9.10 -16.61
N TYR A 22 5.34 8.35 -17.58
CA TYR A 22 4.86 8.45 -18.96
C TYR A 22 3.35 8.15 -19.10
N LEU A 23 2.83 7.14 -18.39
CA LEU A 23 1.38 6.85 -18.41
C LEU A 23 0.56 7.96 -17.74
N GLU A 24 1.08 8.55 -16.66
CA GLU A 24 0.43 9.66 -15.95
C GLU A 24 0.43 10.95 -16.80
N ASP A 25 1.57 11.30 -17.40
CA ASP A 25 1.72 12.46 -18.31
C ASP A 25 0.79 12.36 -19.53
N MET A 26 0.60 11.15 -20.05
CA MET A 26 -0.36 10.87 -21.13
C MET A 26 -1.82 10.80 -20.65
N GLN A 27 -2.08 11.04 -19.35
CA GLN A 27 -3.38 10.94 -18.69
C GLN A 27 -4.07 9.58 -18.87
N LEU A 28 -3.30 8.52 -19.07
CA LEU A 28 -3.82 7.17 -19.25
C LEU A 28 -4.22 6.55 -17.91
N LEU A 29 -3.48 6.86 -16.85
CA LEU A 29 -3.77 6.49 -15.45
C LEU A 29 -3.44 7.68 -14.53
N PRO A 30 -4.25 8.75 -14.55
CA PRO A 30 -3.97 9.96 -13.79
C PRO A 30 -4.10 9.72 -12.28
N TRP A 31 -3.42 10.54 -11.47
CA TRP A 31 -3.56 10.52 -10.02
C TRP A 31 -5.03 10.64 -9.58
N GLY A 32 -5.47 9.74 -8.70
CA GLY A 32 -6.87 9.60 -8.28
C GLY A 32 -7.39 10.66 -7.30
N GLY A 33 -6.63 11.73 -7.03
CA GLY A 33 -6.95 12.75 -6.04
C GLY A 33 -6.67 12.30 -4.60
N LYS A 34 -7.34 12.92 -3.62
CA LYS A 34 -6.99 12.73 -2.20
C LYS A 34 -7.05 11.27 -1.73
N ILE A 35 -6.01 10.86 -1.02
CA ILE A 35 -5.86 9.53 -0.43
C ILE A 35 -5.73 9.62 1.10
N THR A 36 -6.05 8.53 1.81
CA THR A 36 -5.85 8.46 3.27
C THR A 36 -4.36 8.63 3.59
N SER A 37 -4.01 9.68 4.32
CA SER A 37 -2.61 10.08 4.54
C SER A 37 -1.77 8.97 5.16
N GLU A 38 -2.34 8.21 6.10
CA GLU A 38 -1.66 7.10 6.74
C GLU A 38 -1.34 5.94 5.77
N SER A 39 -2.08 5.80 4.67
CA SER A 39 -1.83 4.76 3.67
C SER A 39 -0.57 5.02 2.84
N LEU A 40 -0.15 6.29 2.69
CA LEU A 40 1.08 6.63 1.95
C LEU A 40 2.34 6.08 2.61
N LYS A 41 2.32 5.84 3.93
CA LYS A 41 3.42 5.19 4.66
C LYS A 41 3.77 3.81 4.09
N PHE A 42 2.85 3.19 3.36
CA PHE A 42 2.99 1.87 2.76
C PHE A 42 3.10 1.91 1.23
N PHE A 43 3.03 3.09 0.62
CA PHE A 43 3.13 3.23 -0.82
C PHE A 43 4.54 3.55 -1.28
N SER A 44 4.89 2.99 -2.41
CA SER A 44 6.10 3.30 -3.15
C SER A 44 5.93 4.53 -4.03
N PRO A 45 7.04 5.14 -4.50
CA PRO A 45 6.97 6.21 -5.49
C PRO A 45 6.32 5.80 -6.82
N ILE A 46 6.22 4.50 -7.13
CA ILE A 46 5.65 4.01 -8.39
C ILE A 46 4.16 3.65 -8.28
N VAL A 47 3.54 3.82 -7.11
CA VAL A 47 2.14 3.45 -6.84
C VAL A 47 1.18 3.95 -7.91
N ILE A 48 0.35 3.05 -8.43
CA ILE A 48 -0.78 3.41 -9.29
C ILE A 48 -2.00 3.65 -8.39
N TRP A 49 -2.25 4.91 -8.06
CA TRP A 49 -3.48 5.38 -7.45
C TRP A 49 -4.23 6.25 -8.46
N THR A 50 -5.34 5.73 -8.98
CA THR A 50 -6.07 6.36 -10.08
C THR A 50 -7.57 6.13 -9.93
N ILE A 51 -8.36 7.08 -10.44
CA ILE A 51 -9.80 6.97 -10.62
C ILE A 51 -10.08 7.33 -12.08
N PHE A 52 -10.70 6.44 -12.83
CA PHE A 52 -10.94 6.63 -14.27
C PHE A 52 -12.31 6.08 -14.67
N GLU A 53 -12.82 6.51 -15.84
CA GLU A 53 -14.08 6.01 -16.40
C GLU A 53 -13.95 4.57 -16.92
N SER A 54 -14.96 3.75 -16.64
CA SER A 54 -14.99 2.34 -17.04
C SER A 54 -15.19 2.16 -18.55
N THR A 55 -14.10 2.27 -19.31
CA THR A 55 -14.07 2.04 -20.76
C THR A 55 -13.16 0.85 -21.10
N GLU A 56 -13.39 0.22 -22.25
CA GLU A 56 -12.54 -0.88 -22.72
C GLU A 56 -11.07 -0.44 -22.86
N HIS A 57 -10.84 0.75 -23.40
CA HIS A 57 -9.51 1.33 -23.53
C HIS A 57 -8.82 1.46 -22.17
N ASN A 58 -9.48 2.04 -21.16
CA ASN A 58 -8.90 2.23 -19.83
C ASN A 58 -8.63 0.89 -19.13
N HIS A 59 -9.50 -0.11 -19.33
CA HIS A 59 -9.24 -1.47 -18.83
C HIS A 59 -8.03 -2.12 -19.51
N HIS A 60 -7.83 -1.91 -20.81
CA HIS A 60 -6.66 -2.40 -21.52
C HIS A 60 -5.37 -1.75 -21.02
N VAL A 61 -5.40 -0.43 -20.78
CA VAL A 61 -4.30 0.32 -20.17
C VAL A 61 -3.99 -0.22 -18.77
N LEU A 62 -5.00 -0.35 -17.90
CA LEU A 62 -4.83 -0.88 -16.54
C LEU A 62 -4.26 -2.31 -16.55
N HIS A 63 -4.78 -3.18 -17.42
CA HIS A 63 -4.28 -4.55 -17.57
C HIS A 63 -2.81 -4.58 -18.00
N SER A 64 -2.44 -3.74 -18.98
CA SER A 64 -1.05 -3.64 -19.43
C SER A 64 -0.13 -3.14 -18.31
N ALA A 65 -0.56 -2.10 -17.58
CA ALA A 65 0.18 -1.59 -16.43
C ALA A 65 0.35 -2.66 -15.33
N PHE A 66 -0.70 -3.44 -15.04
CA PHE A 66 -0.64 -4.57 -14.10
C PHE A 66 0.38 -5.62 -14.50
N VAL A 67 0.34 -6.07 -15.76
CA VAL A 67 1.27 -7.08 -16.28
C VAL A 67 2.71 -6.58 -16.17
N ASP A 68 2.96 -5.32 -16.52
CA ASP A 68 4.29 -4.74 -16.42
C ASP A 68 4.74 -4.59 -14.95
N TYR A 69 3.85 -4.17 -14.05
CA TYR A 69 4.12 -4.09 -12.60
C TYR A 69 4.54 -5.46 -12.05
N TYR A 70 3.80 -6.50 -12.45
CA TYR A 70 4.04 -7.87 -11.99
C TYR A 70 5.33 -8.46 -12.57
N LYS A 71 5.68 -8.16 -13.82
CA LYS A 71 6.97 -8.57 -14.40
C LYS A 71 8.15 -7.95 -13.66
N VAL A 72 8.09 -6.66 -13.34
CA VAL A 72 9.14 -5.99 -12.55
C VAL A 72 9.27 -6.63 -11.17
N TRP A 73 8.15 -7.00 -10.55
CA TRP A 73 8.19 -7.74 -9.28
C TRP A 73 8.87 -9.11 -9.42
N LEU A 74 8.57 -9.87 -10.47
CA LEU A 74 9.23 -11.15 -10.74
C LEU A 74 10.74 -10.97 -10.95
N GLU A 75 11.15 -9.95 -11.71
CA GLU A 75 12.57 -9.63 -11.92
C GLU A 75 13.29 -9.24 -10.61
N LEU A 76 12.61 -8.49 -9.72
CA LEU A 76 13.11 -8.18 -8.39
C LEU A 76 13.27 -9.44 -7.54
N MET A 77 12.33 -10.40 -7.63
CA MET A 77 12.45 -11.68 -6.94
C MET A 77 13.61 -12.52 -7.47
N ASP A 78 13.82 -12.56 -8.79
CA ASP A 78 14.92 -13.29 -9.42
C ASP A 78 16.29 -12.76 -8.96
N GLN A 79 16.37 -11.47 -8.66
CA GLN A 79 17.57 -10.80 -8.15
C GLN A 79 17.67 -10.83 -6.61
N ALA A 80 16.63 -11.28 -5.90
CA ALA A 80 16.60 -11.23 -4.45
C ALA A 80 17.62 -12.20 -3.85
N ILE A 81 18.52 -11.66 -3.02
CA ILE A 81 19.49 -12.45 -2.28
C ILE A 81 18.94 -12.71 -0.88
N LYS A 82 19.00 -13.97 -0.44
CA LYS A 82 18.57 -14.35 0.91
C LYS A 82 19.38 -13.58 1.96
N GLU A 83 18.68 -12.79 2.77
CA GLU A 83 19.24 -12.16 3.95
C GLU A 83 19.55 -13.22 5.02
N ASN A 84 20.72 -13.13 5.64
CA ASN A 84 21.18 -14.05 6.69
C ASN A 84 21.45 -13.33 8.02
N ASN A 85 21.46 -12.00 8.03
CA ASN A 85 21.57 -11.20 9.24
C ASN A 85 20.27 -11.28 10.04
N LYS A 86 20.33 -11.90 11.22
CA LYS A 86 19.17 -12.07 12.11
C LYS A 86 18.46 -10.77 12.48
N ALA A 87 19.21 -9.68 12.69
CA ALA A 87 18.62 -8.38 13.02
C ALA A 87 17.86 -7.79 11.82
N THR A 88 18.42 -7.90 10.60
CA THR A 88 17.72 -7.48 9.39
C THR A 88 16.48 -8.32 9.13
N ILE A 89 16.55 -9.65 9.30
CA ILE A 89 15.40 -10.55 9.17
C ILE A 89 14.30 -10.17 10.16
N ALA A 90 14.65 -10.00 11.44
CA ALA A 90 13.68 -9.60 12.47
C ALA A 90 13.01 -8.26 12.13
N ARG A 91 13.78 -7.29 11.63
CA ARG A 91 13.24 -6.00 11.20
C ARG A 91 12.32 -6.12 9.98
N ASN A 92 12.70 -6.91 8.98
CA ASN A 92 11.86 -7.15 7.80
C ASN A 92 10.55 -7.85 8.18
N GLN A 93 10.62 -8.83 9.07
CA GLN A 93 9.46 -9.52 9.62
C GLN A 93 8.55 -8.55 10.39
N GLU A 94 9.12 -7.67 11.22
CA GLU A 94 8.35 -6.66 11.96
C GLU A 94 7.65 -5.65 11.03
N GLU A 95 8.33 -5.16 10.00
CA GLU A 95 7.74 -4.24 9.03
C GLU A 95 6.65 -4.92 8.17
N GLN A 96 6.83 -6.20 7.82
CA GLN A 96 5.79 -6.98 7.15
C GLN A 96 4.59 -7.20 8.07
N HIS A 97 4.82 -7.57 9.34
CA HIS A 97 3.76 -7.75 10.32
C HIS A 97 2.97 -6.44 10.51
N LYS A 98 3.66 -5.30 10.66
CA LYS A 98 3.04 -3.97 10.75
C LYS A 98 2.14 -3.65 9.55
N TYR A 99 2.59 -3.97 8.32
CA TYR A 99 1.78 -3.79 7.12
C TYR A 99 0.51 -4.65 7.13
N LEU A 100 0.63 -5.93 7.50
CA LEU A 100 -0.50 -6.85 7.58
C LEU A 100 -1.50 -6.40 8.66
N THR A 101 -1.02 -6.02 9.84
CA THR A 101 -1.85 -5.48 10.92
C THR A 101 -2.62 -4.23 10.47
N TRP A 102 -1.96 -3.31 9.73
CA TRP A 102 -2.63 -2.14 9.17
C TRP A 102 -3.74 -2.53 8.20
N ARG A 103 -3.45 -3.41 7.25
CA ARG A 103 -4.42 -3.83 6.22
C ARG A 103 -5.59 -4.59 6.83
N ALA A 104 -5.35 -5.52 7.74
CA ALA A 104 -6.40 -6.28 8.41
C ALA A 104 -7.40 -5.37 9.14
N GLU A 105 -6.93 -4.28 9.74
CA GLU A 105 -7.78 -3.35 10.51
C GLU A 105 -8.42 -2.26 9.62
N LYS A 106 -7.70 -1.70 8.65
CA LYS A 106 -8.07 -0.46 7.94
C LYS A 106 -8.35 -0.62 6.45
N ASP A 107 -8.30 -1.83 5.88
CA ASP A 107 -8.55 -2.06 4.46
C ASP A 107 -9.94 -1.54 4.04
N PRO A 108 -10.02 -0.74 2.95
CA PRO A 108 -11.26 -0.12 2.55
C PRO A 108 -12.34 -1.10 2.06
N GLY A 109 -11.96 -2.31 1.66
CA GLY A 109 -12.85 -3.37 1.19
C GLY A 109 -13.53 -4.15 2.31
N TYR A 110 -13.01 -4.09 3.55
CA TYR A 110 -13.54 -4.90 4.65
C TYR A 110 -15.05 -4.67 4.94
N PRO A 111 -15.58 -3.43 4.96
CA PRO A 111 -17.02 -3.21 5.12
C PRO A 111 -17.88 -3.87 4.04
N LEU A 112 -17.38 -3.96 2.79
CA LEU A 112 -18.07 -4.65 1.71
C LEU A 112 -18.10 -6.17 1.96
N LEU A 113 -16.98 -6.75 2.40
CA LEU A 113 -16.91 -8.17 2.77
C LEU A 113 -17.91 -8.51 3.88
N LYS A 114 -17.98 -7.70 4.95
CA LYS A 114 -18.96 -7.89 6.03
C LYS A 114 -20.40 -7.91 5.50
N LYS A 115 -20.72 -7.04 4.53
CA LYS A 115 -22.04 -7.00 3.89
C LYS A 115 -22.32 -8.23 3.01
N LEU A 116 -21.30 -8.78 2.34
CA LEU A 116 -21.46 -9.89 1.40
C LEU A 116 -21.51 -11.26 2.09
N ILE A 117 -20.66 -11.49 3.10
CA ILE A 117 -20.46 -12.82 3.70
C ILE A 117 -20.71 -12.86 5.21
N GLY A 118 -21.11 -11.74 5.81
CA GLY A 118 -21.33 -11.62 7.26
C GLY A 118 -20.04 -11.31 8.02
N GLU A 119 -20.18 -10.83 9.26
CA GLU A 119 -19.06 -10.32 10.05
C GLU A 119 -18.00 -11.39 10.35
N SER A 120 -18.40 -12.51 10.96
CA SER A 120 -17.45 -13.59 11.33
C SER A 120 -16.70 -14.16 10.12
N ARG A 121 -17.37 -14.45 9.00
CA ARG A 121 -16.69 -14.98 7.80
C ARG A 121 -15.78 -13.94 7.13
N ALA A 122 -16.14 -12.67 7.21
CA ALA A 122 -15.29 -11.60 6.69
C ALA A 122 -14.06 -11.41 7.57
N GLU A 123 -14.19 -11.54 8.89
CA GLU A 123 -13.07 -11.53 9.82
C GLU A 123 -12.11 -12.69 9.56
N ASP A 124 -12.63 -13.92 9.47
CA ASP A 124 -11.84 -15.11 9.13
C ASP A 124 -11.12 -14.93 7.77
N LEU A 125 -11.84 -14.48 6.73
CA LEU A 125 -11.25 -14.24 5.41
C LEU A 125 -10.13 -13.18 5.45
N VAL A 126 -10.31 -12.12 6.23
CA VAL A 126 -9.32 -11.04 6.35
C VAL A 126 -8.08 -11.52 7.10
N MET A 127 -8.25 -12.18 8.25
CA MET A 127 -7.13 -12.56 9.13
C MET A 127 -6.40 -13.82 8.67
N GLU A 128 -7.13 -14.81 8.17
CA GLU A 128 -6.59 -16.15 7.89
C GLU A 128 -6.28 -16.39 6.41
N PHE A 129 -6.67 -15.48 5.51
CA PHE A 129 -6.43 -15.62 4.07
C PHE A 129 -5.86 -14.37 3.41
N LEU A 130 -6.56 -13.23 3.46
CA LEU A 130 -6.11 -12.02 2.76
C LEU A 130 -4.83 -11.42 3.38
N PHE A 131 -4.74 -11.45 4.71
CA PHE A 131 -3.60 -10.95 5.47
C PHE A 131 -3.08 -12.00 6.44
N GLU A 132 -3.01 -13.25 5.97
CA GLU A 132 -2.33 -14.34 6.66
C GLU A 132 -0.91 -13.88 7.05
N GLY A 133 -0.53 -14.16 8.30
CA GLY A 133 0.68 -13.63 8.91
C GLY A 133 0.42 -12.64 10.05
N VAL A 134 -0.76 -12.00 10.11
CA VAL A 134 -1.08 -11.03 11.17
C VAL A 134 -1.04 -11.64 12.58
N ASN A 135 -1.38 -12.92 12.71
CA ASN A 135 -1.39 -13.64 14.00
C ASN A 135 -0.09 -14.44 14.25
N THR A 136 0.80 -14.57 13.26
CA THR A 136 1.94 -15.50 13.29
C THR A 136 3.30 -14.84 13.13
N LEU A 137 3.38 -13.67 12.45
CA LEU A 137 4.65 -12.97 12.21
C LEU A 137 5.07 -12.07 13.38
N GLY A 138 4.18 -11.76 14.33
CA GLY A 138 4.50 -10.93 15.48
C GLY A 138 3.43 -10.97 16.56
N THR A 139 3.68 -10.26 17.66
CA THR A 139 2.77 -10.21 18.83
C THR A 139 2.24 -8.81 19.10
N LYS A 140 2.70 -7.80 18.37
CA LYS A 140 2.26 -6.40 18.51
C LYS A 140 0.85 -6.25 17.95
N SER A 141 -0.04 -5.63 18.72
CA SER A 141 -1.39 -5.27 18.31
C SER A 141 -1.39 -4.07 17.34
N PHE A 142 -2.55 -3.76 16.78
CA PHE A 142 -2.73 -2.55 15.97
C PHE A 142 -2.37 -1.28 16.75
N LEU A 143 -2.75 -1.16 18.02
CA LEU A 143 -2.46 0.02 18.84
C LEU A 143 -0.99 0.11 19.27
N ASP A 144 -0.24 -1.00 19.26
CA ASP A 144 1.21 -0.96 19.48
C ASP A 144 1.94 -0.29 18.30
N TYR A 145 1.43 -0.46 17.08
CA TYR A 145 1.99 0.15 15.88
C TYR A 145 1.42 1.54 15.56
N PHE A 146 0.15 1.76 15.85
CA PHE A 146 -0.61 2.96 15.49
C PHE A 146 -1.34 3.53 16.72
N PRO A 147 -0.61 3.99 17.75
CA PRO A 147 -1.19 4.47 18.99
C PRO A 147 -2.10 5.70 18.79
N GLU A 148 -1.95 6.44 17.69
CA GLU A 148 -2.82 7.57 17.33
C GLU A 148 -4.29 7.17 17.12
N TYR A 149 -4.59 5.88 16.98
CA TYR A 149 -5.95 5.35 16.88
C TYR A 149 -6.54 4.91 18.23
N ALA A 150 -5.80 5.01 19.34
CA ALA A 150 -6.32 4.63 20.64
C ALA A 150 -7.47 5.57 21.07
N ARG A 151 -8.52 4.98 21.65
CA ARG A 151 -9.57 5.72 22.36
C ARG A 151 -9.35 5.60 23.87
N ASP A 152 -9.99 6.49 24.64
CA ASP A 152 -9.88 6.50 26.11
C ASP A 152 -10.32 5.18 26.77
N ASP A 153 -11.18 4.41 26.10
CA ASP A 153 -11.65 3.08 26.54
C ASP A 153 -10.71 1.93 26.14
N GLY A 154 -9.56 2.23 25.52
CA GLY A 154 -8.60 1.24 25.03
C GLY A 154 -8.99 0.57 23.70
N SER A 155 -10.13 0.94 23.11
CA SER A 155 -10.55 0.41 21.80
C SER A 155 -9.91 1.16 20.63
N VAL A 156 -9.88 0.50 19.46
CA VAL A 156 -9.41 1.12 18.21
C VAL A 156 -10.47 2.10 17.69
N ASN A 157 -10.04 3.30 17.29
CA ASN A 157 -10.91 4.27 16.64
C ASN A 157 -11.42 3.74 15.29
N LYS A 158 -12.75 3.76 15.12
CA LYS A 158 -13.43 3.29 13.90
C LYS A 158 -13.20 4.18 12.68
N LYS A 159 -12.67 5.40 12.86
CA LYS A 159 -12.24 6.24 11.73
C LYS A 159 -11.18 5.49 10.92
N ARG A 160 -11.28 5.60 9.59
CA ARG A 160 -10.27 5.05 8.67
C ARG A 160 -8.95 5.82 8.73
N SER A 161 -9.03 7.10 9.07
CA SER A 161 -7.92 8.03 9.09
C SER A 161 -8.10 9.00 10.25
N MET A 162 -7.04 9.21 11.01
CA MET A 162 -6.97 10.20 12.07
C MET A 162 -6.54 11.56 11.54
N ILE A 163 -5.70 11.58 10.49
CA ILE A 163 -5.23 12.80 9.81
C ILE A 163 -6.27 13.31 8.80
N GLY A 164 -6.97 12.41 8.13
CA GLY A 164 -7.86 12.69 7.01
C GLY A 164 -7.26 12.29 5.66
N LYS A 165 -7.94 12.71 4.59
CA LYS A 165 -7.43 12.53 3.22
C LYS A 165 -6.65 13.77 2.80
N SER A 166 -5.48 13.57 2.20
CA SER A 166 -4.60 14.62 1.68
C SER A 166 -4.05 14.22 0.30
N PHE A 167 -3.11 15.00 -0.23
CA PHE A 167 -2.37 14.75 -1.48
C PHE A 167 -3.31 14.72 -2.69
N GLU A 168 -3.85 15.90 -3.02
CA GLU A 168 -4.68 16.10 -4.22
C GLU A 168 -3.87 15.82 -5.49
N THR A 169 -2.57 16.07 -5.44
CA THR A 169 -1.57 15.78 -6.47
C THR A 169 -0.67 14.62 -6.03
N ARG A 170 0.02 13.99 -6.98
CA ARG A 170 0.98 12.92 -6.71
C ARG A 170 2.10 13.44 -5.80
N PRO A 171 2.35 12.84 -4.62
CA PRO A 171 3.28 13.39 -3.64
C PRO A 171 4.75 12.95 -3.86
N TRP A 172 5.09 12.52 -5.07
CA TRP A 172 6.46 12.21 -5.48
C TRP A 172 6.80 12.98 -6.75
N ASP A 173 8.07 13.33 -6.92
CA ASP A 173 8.57 13.95 -8.14
C ASP A 173 8.88 12.91 -9.23
N ALA A 174 9.48 13.35 -10.34
CA ALA A 174 9.88 12.48 -11.45
C ALA A 174 11.03 11.51 -11.12
N ASN A 175 11.78 11.77 -10.04
CA ASN A 175 12.86 10.91 -9.55
C ASN A 175 12.38 9.95 -8.44
N GLY A 176 11.11 10.07 -8.03
CA GLY A 176 10.52 9.27 -6.97
C GLY A 176 10.84 9.80 -5.57
N GLU A 177 11.33 11.04 -5.47
CA GLU A 177 11.55 11.73 -4.21
C GLU A 177 10.22 12.26 -3.68
N PHE A 178 9.95 12.07 -2.39
CA PHE A 178 8.71 12.52 -1.77
C PHE A 178 8.70 14.05 -1.63
N ILE A 179 7.68 14.70 -2.19
CA ILE A 179 7.49 16.16 -2.19
C ILE A 179 6.20 16.61 -1.49
N GLY A 180 5.47 15.67 -0.88
CA GLY A 180 4.15 15.92 -0.29
C GLY A 180 4.12 16.92 0.88
N ASP A 181 5.27 17.27 1.46
CA ASP A 181 5.37 18.28 2.52
C ASP A 181 5.56 19.71 1.96
N ALA A 182 5.86 19.85 0.66
CA ALA A 182 6.18 21.14 0.04
C ALA A 182 4.95 22.04 -0.24
N GLU A 183 3.73 21.51 -0.12
CA GLU A 183 2.47 22.27 -0.26
C GLU A 183 1.94 22.81 1.10
N ALA A 184 2.69 22.64 2.19
CA ALA A 184 2.34 23.11 3.54
C ALA A 184 3.03 24.43 3.97
N GLN A 185 3.65 25.18 3.04
CA GLN A 185 4.20 26.52 3.28
C GLN A 185 3.48 27.61 2.49
#